data_AF-A0A3N1Y1N1-F1
#
_entry.id   AF-A0A3N1Y1N1-F1
#
_cell.length_a   1.000
_cell.length_b   1.000
_cell.length_c   1.000
_cell.angle_alpha   90.00
_cell.angle_beta   90.00
_cell.angle_gamma   90.00
#
_symmetry.space_group_name_H-M   'P 1'
#
loop_
_entity.id
_entity.type
_entity.pdbx_description
1 polymer ?
#
loop_
_entity_poly.entity_id
_entity_poly.type
_entity_poly.pdbx_seq_one_letter_code
_entity_poly.pdbx_strand_id
1 'polypeptide(L)'
;MRGGVRTWLAATVLLLGAAAAPAVQRCDPGARRTSPAERFIVNEDGTVTDRVTRLTWARCPVGQPWDGRTCQPGKPYAVWFSWREAQEAAAEARLAGHADWRLPNIQELESIVERACVEPAVNTEVFPGTLPNAIFWSAGEDPENDGYAWAVDMADGATKSVLKDSVTFQVRLVRGRPLVFHRSEAGGDEAPADDGIHDPTNPDLGLLQRPEEAFAPLPKDRTGAPDWAAALRQGVIRPRAALTDGEAVEVRDDVILMKDTRQMPWVAFPHDIHSRWLACANCHDAIFVARKGANDLRMDEILRGEQCGRCHGKVAFSPFVCERCHSVPHEGSPRPWW
;
A
#
# COMPACT_ATOMS: atom_id res chain seq x y z
N MET A 1 -65.60 0.28 55.03
CA MET A 1 -65.91 -0.54 53.83
C MET A 1 -66.76 0.34 52.90
N ARG A 2 -66.47 0.61 51.63
CA ARG A 2 -65.59 0.03 50.62
C ARG A 2 -65.07 1.17 49.71
N GLY A 3 -63.80 1.12 49.33
CA GLY A 3 -63.25 1.90 48.22
C GLY A 3 -63.35 1.13 46.90
N GLY A 4 -63.39 1.86 45.78
CA GLY A 4 -63.38 1.32 44.41
C GLY A 4 -62.96 2.44 43.45
N VAL A 5 -61.65 2.66 43.27
CA VAL A 5 -60.83 2.30 42.09
C VAL A 5 -61.21 3.13 40.84
N ARG A 6 -60.43 4.19 40.61
CA ARG A 6 -60.36 4.91 39.31
C ARG A 6 -59.38 4.17 38.42
N THR A 7 -59.87 3.59 37.33
CA THR A 7 -59.07 2.99 36.25
C THR A 7 -58.41 4.09 35.43
N TRP A 8 -57.07 4.15 35.46
CA TRP A 8 -56.27 4.95 34.53
C TRP A 8 -55.92 4.08 33.31
N LEU A 9 -56.40 4.46 32.13
CA LEU A 9 -55.95 3.88 30.86
C LEU A 9 -54.55 4.43 30.56
N ALA A 10 -53.53 3.59 30.73
CA ALA A 10 -52.17 3.88 30.31
C ALA A 10 -52.09 3.75 28.77
N ALA A 11 -51.93 4.88 28.07
CA ALA A 11 -51.59 4.86 26.65
C ALA A 11 -50.13 4.44 26.49
N THR A 12 -49.91 3.20 26.05
CA THR A 12 -48.58 2.70 25.71
C THR A 12 -48.14 3.32 24.39
N VAL A 13 -47.27 4.34 24.46
CA VAL A 13 -46.57 4.85 23.28
C VAL A 13 -45.53 3.80 22.87
N LEU A 14 -45.81 3.05 21.81
CA LEU A 14 -44.79 2.24 21.14
C LEU A 14 -43.77 3.18 20.51
N LEU A 15 -42.64 3.37 21.18
CA LEU A 15 -41.42 3.89 20.58
C LEU A 15 -40.93 2.85 19.56
N LEU A 16 -41.27 3.05 18.29
CA LEU A 16 -40.55 2.42 17.18
C LEU A 16 -39.11 2.93 17.25
N GLY A 17 -38.22 2.12 17.85
CA GLY A 17 -36.80 2.34 17.77
C GLY A 17 -36.40 2.34 16.30
N ALA A 18 -35.90 3.47 15.79
CA ALA A 18 -35.27 3.51 14.50
C ALA A 18 -34.06 2.57 14.55
N ALA A 19 -34.17 1.41 13.92
CA ALA A 19 -33.02 0.55 13.68
C ALA A 19 -32.03 1.39 12.86
N ALA A 20 -30.85 1.66 13.42
CA ALA A 20 -29.76 2.26 12.67
C ALA A 20 -29.50 1.38 11.45
N ALA A 21 -29.67 1.93 10.25
CA ALA A 21 -29.27 1.24 9.03
C ALA A 21 -27.79 0.85 9.16
N PRO A 22 -27.38 -0.35 8.69
CA PRO A 22 -25.96 -0.71 8.69
C PRO A 22 -25.18 0.38 7.97
N ALA A 23 -24.04 0.79 8.53
CA ALA A 23 -23.19 1.80 7.90
C ALA A 23 -22.78 1.29 6.51
N VAL A 24 -23.39 1.86 5.47
CA VAL A 24 -23.09 1.52 4.09
C VAL A 24 -21.80 2.23 3.72
N GLN A 25 -20.85 1.47 3.18
CA GLN A 25 -19.61 2.00 2.62
C GLN A 25 -19.92 3.18 1.70
N ARG A 26 -19.18 4.28 1.85
CA ARG A 26 -19.39 5.49 1.05
C ARG A 26 -18.38 5.50 -0.08
N CYS A 27 -18.86 5.40 -1.33
CA CYS A 27 -18.02 5.42 -2.51
C CYS A 27 -18.41 6.56 -3.45
N ASP A 28 -17.43 7.18 -4.08
CA ASP A 28 -17.66 8.15 -5.14
C ASP A 28 -17.90 7.43 -6.47
N PRO A 29 -19.09 7.54 -7.08
CA PRO A 29 -19.40 6.86 -8.34
C PRO A 29 -18.60 7.39 -9.54
N GLY A 30 -18.04 8.60 -9.45
CA GLY A 30 -17.16 9.17 -10.48
C GLY A 30 -15.70 8.73 -10.35
N ALA A 31 -15.35 8.05 -9.26
CA ALA A 31 -14.00 7.57 -9.00
C ALA A 31 -13.70 6.26 -9.72
N ARG A 32 -12.53 6.15 -10.35
CA ARG A 32 -12.00 4.85 -10.77
C ARG A 32 -11.62 4.04 -9.53
N ARG A 33 -12.07 2.79 -9.50
CA ARG A 33 -11.77 1.81 -8.44
C ARG A 33 -10.30 1.42 -8.45
N THR A 34 -9.61 1.51 -7.31
CA THR A 34 -8.18 1.12 -7.18
C THR A 34 -8.01 -0.35 -6.78
N SER A 35 -9.01 -0.95 -6.14
CA SER A 35 -9.05 -2.39 -5.83
C SER A 35 -10.39 -3.02 -6.25
N PRO A 36 -10.72 -2.96 -7.56
CA PRO A 36 -11.98 -3.49 -8.09
C PRO A 36 -12.09 -5.01 -7.93
N ALA A 37 -13.31 -5.55 -7.83
CA ALA A 37 -13.53 -6.97 -7.52
C ALA A 37 -12.92 -7.90 -8.58
N GLU A 38 -12.91 -7.47 -9.85
CA GLU A 38 -12.39 -8.21 -10.99
C GLU A 38 -10.86 -8.43 -10.94
N ARG A 39 -10.13 -7.64 -10.13
CA ARG A 39 -8.71 -7.85 -9.85
C ARG A 39 -8.47 -9.16 -9.08
N PHE A 40 -9.48 -9.63 -8.37
CA PHE A 40 -9.35 -10.70 -7.41
C PHE A 40 -9.99 -12.00 -7.91
N ILE A 41 -9.36 -13.13 -7.59
CA ILE A 41 -9.92 -14.47 -7.77
C ILE A 41 -10.40 -14.92 -6.40
N VAL A 42 -11.71 -14.90 -6.21
CA VAL A 42 -12.36 -15.33 -4.97
C VAL A 42 -12.37 -16.85 -4.90
N ASN A 43 -11.80 -17.41 -3.83
CA ASN A 43 -11.77 -18.84 -3.58
C ASN A 43 -12.94 -19.23 -2.65
N GLU A 44 -13.37 -20.49 -2.71
CA GLU A 44 -14.50 -21.01 -1.90
C GLU A 44 -14.14 -21.24 -0.42
N ASP A 45 -12.84 -21.19 -0.09
CA ASP A 45 -12.26 -21.52 1.22
C ASP A 45 -12.10 -20.31 2.16
N GLY A 46 -12.66 -19.16 1.80
CA GLY A 46 -12.53 -17.91 2.57
C GLY A 46 -11.23 -17.15 2.28
N THR A 47 -10.53 -17.50 1.21
CA THR A 47 -9.37 -16.75 0.72
C THR A 47 -9.64 -16.06 -0.61
N VAL A 48 -8.73 -15.17 -0.99
CA VAL A 48 -8.78 -14.47 -2.28
C VAL A 48 -7.38 -14.27 -2.83
N THR A 49 -7.19 -14.57 -4.11
CA THR A 49 -5.92 -14.36 -4.80
C THR A 49 -5.95 -13.06 -5.62
N ASP A 50 -4.99 -12.18 -5.38
CA ASP A 50 -4.82 -10.94 -6.12
C ASP A 50 -4.02 -11.19 -7.41
N ARG A 51 -4.62 -10.89 -8.57
CA ARG A 51 -3.98 -11.10 -9.88
C ARG A 51 -2.78 -10.18 -10.13
N VAL A 52 -2.74 -9.02 -9.47
CA VAL A 52 -1.67 -8.02 -9.65
C VAL A 52 -0.48 -8.38 -8.79
N THR A 53 -0.68 -8.54 -7.48
CA THR A 53 0.42 -8.80 -6.53
C THR A 53 0.81 -10.27 -6.43
N ARG A 54 -0.04 -11.18 -6.94
CA ARG A 54 0.08 -12.65 -6.80
C ARG A 54 -0.01 -13.15 -5.35
N LEU A 55 -0.37 -12.28 -4.42
CA LEU A 55 -0.62 -12.64 -3.03
C LEU A 55 -1.97 -13.31 -2.85
N THR A 56 -2.08 -14.18 -1.86
CA THR A 56 -3.37 -14.71 -1.40
C THR A 56 -3.67 -14.16 -0.01
N TRP A 57 -4.87 -13.63 0.14
CA TRP A 57 -5.34 -12.96 1.35
C TRP A 57 -6.45 -13.75 2.03
N ALA A 58 -6.50 -13.69 3.36
CA ALA A 58 -7.70 -14.06 4.09
C ALA A 58 -8.79 -13.00 3.84
N ARG A 59 -10.00 -13.45 3.48
CA ARG A 59 -11.15 -12.56 3.26
C ARG A 59 -11.69 -11.99 4.57
N CYS A 60 -11.56 -12.72 5.67
CA CYS A 60 -11.92 -12.25 6.99
C CYS A 60 -10.72 -11.72 7.78
N PRO A 61 -10.92 -10.66 8.58
CA PRO A 61 -10.00 -10.34 9.66
C PRO A 61 -9.86 -11.51 10.63
N VAL A 62 -8.69 -11.64 11.25
CA VAL A 62 -8.47 -12.63 12.32
C VAL A 62 -9.50 -12.40 13.43
N GLY A 63 -10.10 -13.49 13.92
CA GLY A 63 -11.17 -13.44 14.92
C GLY A 63 -12.59 -13.36 14.36
N GLN A 64 -12.76 -13.21 13.04
CA GLN A 64 -14.06 -13.32 12.37
C GLN A 64 -14.12 -14.63 11.56
N PRO A 65 -14.93 -15.62 11.96
CA PRO A 65 -14.99 -16.90 11.26
C PRO A 65 -15.68 -16.77 9.90
N TRP A 66 -15.18 -17.49 8.90
CA TRP A 66 -15.80 -17.65 7.58
C TRP A 66 -16.93 -18.67 7.65
N ASP A 67 -18.12 -18.34 7.14
CA ASP A 67 -19.28 -19.25 7.10
C ASP A 67 -19.52 -19.92 5.73
N GLY A 68 -18.59 -19.73 4.78
CA GLY A 68 -18.75 -20.14 3.39
C GLY A 68 -19.21 -19.01 2.46
N ARG A 69 -19.65 -17.85 2.99
CA ARG A 69 -20.16 -16.71 2.21
C ARG A 69 -19.66 -15.36 2.68
N THR A 70 -19.58 -15.14 3.99
CA THR A 70 -19.20 -13.88 4.61
C THR A 70 -18.46 -14.11 5.92
N CYS A 71 -17.92 -13.02 6.47
CA CYS A 71 -17.30 -13.01 7.79
C CYS A 71 -18.38 -12.83 8.84
N GLN A 72 -18.52 -13.82 9.71
CA GLN A 72 -19.44 -13.76 10.84
C GLN A 72 -18.88 -12.84 11.91
N PRO A 73 -19.74 -12.07 12.62
CA PRO A 73 -19.30 -11.27 13.74
C PRO A 73 -18.56 -12.14 14.76
N GLY A 74 -17.29 -11.83 15.04
CA GLY A 74 -16.54 -12.44 16.13
C GLY A 74 -17.16 -12.13 17.49
N LYS A 75 -16.98 -13.01 18.48
CA LYS A 75 -17.40 -12.75 19.88
C LYS A 75 -16.55 -11.61 20.50
N PRO A 76 -17.18 -10.77 21.33
CA PRO A 76 -17.92 -9.60 20.88
C PRO A 76 -16.95 -8.51 20.37
N TYR A 77 -17.08 -8.12 19.10
CA TYR A 77 -16.22 -7.15 18.40
C TYR A 77 -14.84 -7.74 18.04
N ALA A 78 -14.32 -7.36 16.87
CA ALA A 78 -13.09 -7.90 16.29
C ALA A 78 -11.98 -8.14 17.32
N VAL A 79 -11.24 -9.24 17.21
CA VAL A 79 -10.09 -9.46 18.09
C VAL A 79 -9.05 -8.39 17.75
N TRP A 80 -8.75 -7.55 18.73
CA TRP A 80 -7.75 -6.50 18.62
C TRP A 80 -6.46 -7.00 19.24
N PHE A 81 -5.35 -6.82 18.53
CA PHE A 81 -4.05 -7.34 18.90
C PHE A 81 -3.10 -6.18 19.15
N SER A 82 -2.25 -6.25 20.17
CA SER A 82 -1.02 -5.47 20.19
C SER A 82 -0.15 -5.84 18.98
N TRP A 83 0.84 -5.02 18.63
CA TRP A 83 1.66 -5.31 17.46
C TRP A 83 2.39 -6.67 17.57
N ARG A 84 2.86 -7.03 18.77
CA ARG A 84 3.50 -8.34 19.03
C ARG A 84 2.50 -9.49 18.88
N GLU A 85 1.33 -9.39 19.51
CA GLU A 85 0.29 -10.42 19.42
C GLU A 85 -0.20 -10.57 17.97
N ALA A 86 -0.19 -9.49 17.18
CA ALA A 86 -0.55 -9.54 15.76
C ALA A 86 0.43 -10.38 14.94
N GLN A 87 1.73 -10.26 15.20
CA GLN A 87 2.75 -11.09 14.56
C GLN A 87 2.60 -12.56 14.96
N GLU A 88 2.42 -12.84 16.24
CA GLU A 88 2.23 -14.19 16.77
C GLU A 88 0.97 -14.84 16.18
N ALA A 89 -0.17 -14.13 16.23
CA ALA A 89 -1.43 -14.60 15.67
C ALA A 89 -1.34 -14.91 14.17
N ALA A 90 -0.55 -14.12 13.42
CA ALA A 90 -0.34 -14.38 12.01
C ALA A 90 0.54 -15.61 11.75
N ALA A 91 1.62 -15.79 12.51
CA ALA A 91 2.52 -16.94 12.38
C ALA A 91 1.85 -18.28 12.78
N GLU A 92 0.94 -18.23 13.76
CA GLU A 92 0.19 -19.39 14.22
C GLU A 92 -1.05 -19.70 13.37
N ALA A 93 -1.45 -18.79 12.48
CA ALA A 93 -2.67 -18.94 11.71
C ALA A 93 -2.65 -20.20 10.83
N ARG A 94 -3.75 -20.95 10.89
CA ARG A 94 -4.04 -22.09 10.03
C ARG A 94 -5.39 -21.84 9.38
N LEU A 95 -5.37 -21.51 8.09
CA LEU A 95 -6.56 -21.17 7.32
C LEU A 95 -6.47 -21.80 5.94
N ALA A 96 -7.59 -22.35 5.45
CA ALA A 96 -7.70 -22.97 4.13
C ALA A 96 -6.62 -24.04 3.83
N GLY A 97 -6.25 -24.84 4.84
CA GLY A 97 -5.20 -25.87 4.70
C GLY A 97 -3.77 -25.34 4.63
N HIS A 98 -3.57 -24.04 4.83
CA HIS A 98 -2.27 -23.37 4.75
C HIS A 98 -1.80 -22.90 6.12
N ALA A 99 -0.47 -22.93 6.31
CA ALA A 99 0.25 -22.60 7.54
C ALA A 99 1.33 -21.53 7.34
N ASP A 100 1.54 -21.09 6.10
CA ASP A 100 2.49 -20.07 5.65
C ASP A 100 1.86 -18.66 5.67
N TRP A 101 0.90 -18.42 6.56
CA TRP A 101 0.28 -17.13 6.75
C TRP A 101 1.20 -16.19 7.52
N ARG A 102 1.11 -14.91 7.20
CA ARG A 102 1.90 -13.85 7.85
C ARG A 102 1.12 -12.55 7.91
N LEU A 103 1.62 -11.65 8.75
CA LEU A 103 1.17 -10.27 8.78
C LEU A 103 1.69 -9.57 7.50
N PRO A 104 0.84 -8.83 6.77
CA PRO A 104 1.25 -8.10 5.57
C PRO A 104 2.21 -6.98 5.93
N ASN A 105 3.14 -6.65 5.04
CA ASN A 105 3.88 -5.41 5.15
C ASN A 105 3.00 -4.22 4.77
N ILE A 106 3.47 -3.00 5.03
CA ILE A 106 2.65 -1.80 4.83
C ILE A 106 2.19 -1.62 3.38
N GLN A 107 3.05 -1.93 2.42
CA GLN A 107 2.78 -1.76 1.00
C GLN A 107 1.78 -2.80 0.49
N GLU A 108 1.81 -4.01 1.06
CA GLU A 108 0.80 -5.04 0.79
C GLU A 108 -0.58 -4.59 1.28
N LEU A 109 -0.70 -4.02 2.48
CA LEU A 109 -1.96 -3.47 2.97
C LEU A 109 -2.46 -2.30 2.11
N GLU A 110 -1.57 -1.37 1.76
CA GLU A 110 -1.91 -0.26 0.87
C GLU A 110 -2.40 -0.74 -0.50
N SER A 111 -1.91 -1.90 -0.98
CA SER A 111 -2.29 -2.45 -2.28
C SER A 111 -3.75 -2.90 -2.37
N ILE A 112 -4.42 -3.16 -1.23
CA ILE A 112 -5.83 -3.57 -1.16
C ILE A 112 -6.78 -2.41 -0.83
N VAL A 113 -6.26 -1.23 -0.48
CA VAL A 113 -7.07 -0.03 -0.21
C VAL A 113 -7.85 0.39 -1.45
N GLU A 114 -9.16 0.60 -1.27
CA GLU A 114 -10.06 1.14 -2.28
C GLU A 114 -10.19 2.65 -2.10
N ARG A 115 -9.40 3.42 -2.86
CA ARG A 115 -9.33 4.89 -2.74
C ARG A 115 -10.57 5.59 -3.27
N ALA A 116 -11.44 4.87 -3.99
CA ALA A 116 -12.76 5.37 -4.37
C ALA A 116 -13.76 5.39 -3.21
N CYS A 117 -13.45 4.74 -2.08
CA CYS A 117 -14.36 4.56 -0.96
C CYS A 117 -13.76 4.93 0.38
N VAL A 118 -14.64 5.19 1.34
CA VAL A 118 -14.34 5.44 2.74
C VAL A 118 -15.33 4.67 3.61
N GLU A 119 -14.92 4.37 4.84
CA GLU A 119 -15.76 3.74 5.87
C GLU A 119 -16.48 2.44 5.43
N PRO A 120 -15.75 1.38 5.02
CA PRO A 120 -14.29 1.29 4.97
C PRO A 120 -13.70 1.57 3.57
N ALA A 121 -12.44 1.99 3.50
CA ALA A 121 -11.64 2.19 2.29
C ALA A 121 -11.06 0.87 1.75
N VAL A 122 -11.91 -0.15 1.59
CA VAL A 122 -11.55 -1.46 1.02
C VAL A 122 -12.70 -2.01 0.20
N ASN A 123 -12.45 -2.86 -0.79
CA ASN A 123 -13.54 -3.53 -1.50
C ASN A 123 -14.27 -4.51 -0.57
N THR A 124 -15.50 -4.16 -0.15
CA THR A 124 -16.29 -4.92 0.83
C THR A 124 -16.90 -6.20 0.28
N GLU A 125 -16.99 -6.34 -1.05
CA GLU A 125 -17.37 -7.60 -1.68
C GLU A 125 -16.23 -8.63 -1.59
N VAL A 126 -14.99 -8.16 -1.77
CA VAL A 126 -13.79 -9.01 -1.70
C VAL A 126 -13.39 -9.30 -0.25
N PHE A 127 -13.41 -8.27 0.59
CA PHE A 127 -12.96 -8.29 1.99
C PHE A 127 -14.10 -7.95 2.96
N PRO A 128 -15.11 -8.83 3.08
CA PRO A 128 -16.26 -8.60 3.96
C PRO A 128 -15.84 -8.55 5.43
N GLY A 129 -16.75 -8.06 6.29
CA GLY A 129 -16.51 -7.96 7.74
C GLY A 129 -15.50 -6.89 8.16
N THR A 130 -14.98 -6.09 7.24
CA THR A 130 -14.14 -4.93 7.58
C THR A 130 -14.99 -3.85 8.23
N LEU A 131 -14.68 -3.49 9.47
CA LEU A 131 -15.38 -2.42 10.19
C LEU A 131 -15.06 -1.05 9.56
N PRO A 132 -16.01 -0.08 9.55
CA PRO A 132 -15.81 1.23 8.95
C PRO A 132 -14.55 1.98 9.42
N ASN A 133 -14.17 1.84 10.68
CA ASN A 133 -13.00 2.47 11.31
C ASN A 133 -11.94 1.43 11.70
N ALA A 134 -11.90 0.27 11.03
CA ALA A 134 -10.89 -0.74 11.30
C ALA A 134 -9.50 -0.19 10.98
N ILE A 135 -8.56 -0.34 11.90
CA ILE A 135 -7.13 -0.15 11.63
C ILE A 135 -6.49 -1.53 11.56
N PHE A 136 -5.65 -1.76 10.55
CA PHE A 136 -4.92 -3.02 10.37
C PHE A 136 -3.44 -2.84 10.58
N TRP A 137 -2.85 -3.68 11.43
CA TRP A 137 -1.41 -3.74 11.63
C TRP A 137 -0.69 -4.22 10.37
N SER A 138 0.44 -3.57 10.06
CA SER A 138 1.45 -4.14 9.19
C SER A 138 2.59 -4.76 10.00
N ALA A 139 3.37 -5.64 9.36
CA ALA A 139 4.60 -6.21 9.92
C ALA A 139 5.77 -5.22 9.99
N GLY A 140 5.66 -4.03 9.38
CA GLY A 140 6.74 -3.07 9.30
C GLY A 140 6.83 -2.19 10.54
N GLU A 141 8.01 -2.15 11.16
CA GLU A 141 8.35 -1.11 12.12
C GLU A 141 8.58 0.24 11.43
N ASP A 142 8.30 1.33 12.15
CA ASP A 142 8.66 2.68 11.71
C ASP A 142 10.16 2.92 11.99
N PRO A 143 11.01 3.08 10.95
CA PRO A 143 12.44 3.29 11.15
C PRO A 143 12.77 4.65 11.78
N GLU A 144 11.86 5.62 11.72
CA GLU A 144 12.08 6.97 12.25
C GLU A 144 11.69 7.10 13.73
N ASN A 145 10.87 6.18 14.23
CA ASN A 145 10.29 6.25 15.57
C ASN A 145 10.40 4.90 16.29
N ASP A 146 11.39 4.77 17.16
CA ASP A 146 11.55 3.57 17.98
C ASP A 146 10.29 3.32 18.84
N GLY A 147 9.85 2.07 18.88
CA GLY A 147 8.59 1.67 19.51
C GLY A 147 7.32 1.91 18.67
N TYR A 148 7.44 2.37 17.42
CA TYR A 148 6.30 2.55 16.51
C TYR A 148 6.27 1.52 15.37
N ALA A 149 5.07 1.19 14.90
CA ALA A 149 4.86 0.34 13.74
C ALA A 149 3.82 0.95 12.79
N TRP A 150 3.91 0.56 11.52
CA TRP A 150 2.98 1.03 10.49
C TRP A 150 1.66 0.27 10.54
N ALA A 151 0.57 0.99 10.32
CA ALA A 151 -0.78 0.45 10.19
C ALA A 151 -1.55 1.21 9.10
N VAL A 152 -2.63 0.61 8.59
CA VAL A 152 -3.55 1.29 7.65
C VAL A 152 -4.90 1.47 8.31
N ASP A 153 -5.37 2.71 8.36
CA ASP A 153 -6.70 3.09 8.81
C ASP A 153 -7.69 2.92 7.66
N MET A 154 -8.63 1.99 7.79
CA MET A 154 -9.64 1.73 6.77
C MET A 154 -10.78 2.74 6.83
N ALA A 155 -10.81 3.73 7.74
CA ALA A 155 -11.76 4.82 7.62
C ALA A 155 -11.57 5.57 6.30
N ASP A 156 -10.33 5.88 5.94
CA ASP A 156 -9.96 6.68 4.77
C ASP A 156 -8.83 6.09 3.91
N GLY A 157 -8.28 4.94 4.32
CA GLY A 157 -7.16 4.27 3.67
C GLY A 157 -5.79 4.88 3.99
N ALA A 158 -5.69 5.71 5.04
CA ALA A 158 -4.45 6.39 5.39
C ALA A 158 -3.49 5.47 6.16
N THR A 159 -2.21 5.55 5.80
CA THR A 159 -1.11 4.93 6.53
C THR A 159 -0.79 5.75 7.79
N LYS A 160 -0.61 5.07 8.92
CA LYS A 160 -0.33 5.65 10.24
C LYS A 160 0.92 5.01 10.84
N SER A 161 1.75 5.82 11.49
CA SER A 161 2.76 5.35 12.43
C SER A 161 2.19 5.44 13.84
N VAL A 162 2.20 4.35 14.60
CA VAL A 162 1.56 4.25 15.92
C VAL A 162 2.39 3.44 16.93
N LEU A 163 2.26 3.77 18.22
CA LEU A 163 2.95 3.08 19.32
C LEU A 163 2.55 1.61 19.44
N LYS A 164 3.50 0.68 19.27
CA LYS A 164 3.29 -0.78 19.25
C LYS A 164 2.58 -1.32 20.49
N ASP A 165 2.91 -0.76 21.66
CA ASP A 165 2.54 -1.31 22.98
C ASP A 165 1.37 -0.59 23.67
N SER A 166 0.83 0.46 23.04
CA SER A 166 -0.22 1.31 23.64
C SER A 166 -1.57 1.23 22.93
N VAL A 167 -1.64 0.58 21.77
CA VAL A 167 -2.86 0.41 20.98
C VAL A 167 -3.02 -1.02 20.52
N THR A 168 -4.25 -1.40 20.21
CA THR A 168 -4.56 -2.72 19.66
C THR A 168 -5.36 -2.56 18.37
N PHE A 169 -4.94 -3.24 17.30
CA PHE A 169 -5.50 -3.16 15.95
C PHE A 169 -5.83 -4.54 15.38
N GLN A 170 -6.58 -4.56 14.28
CA GLN A 170 -6.99 -5.81 13.64
C GLN A 170 -5.86 -6.39 12.78
N VAL A 171 -5.98 -7.68 12.48
CA VAL A 171 -5.06 -8.42 11.61
C VAL A 171 -5.82 -8.96 10.42
N ARG A 172 -5.23 -8.80 9.23
CA ARG A 172 -5.68 -9.47 8.01
C ARG A 172 -4.50 -10.24 7.46
N LEU A 173 -4.68 -11.55 7.30
CA LEU A 173 -3.60 -12.44 6.92
C LEU A 173 -3.33 -12.38 5.43
N VAL A 174 -2.05 -12.51 5.08
CA VAL A 174 -1.59 -12.68 3.70
C VAL A 174 -0.61 -13.84 3.62
N ARG A 175 -0.52 -14.46 2.45
CA ARG A 175 0.47 -15.49 2.13
C ARG A 175 0.96 -15.35 0.70
N GLY A 176 2.06 -16.04 0.42
CA GLY A 176 2.84 -15.89 -0.80
C GLY A 176 4.09 -15.03 -0.58
N ARG A 177 4.94 -14.96 -1.61
CA ARG A 177 6.22 -14.23 -1.57
C ARG A 177 5.94 -12.78 -1.14
N PRO A 178 6.50 -12.30 -0.01
CA PRO A 178 6.37 -10.92 0.41
C PRO A 178 6.64 -9.97 -0.74
N LEU A 179 5.83 -8.94 -0.88
CA LEU A 179 6.17 -7.85 -1.77
C LEU A 179 7.37 -7.14 -1.16
N VAL A 180 8.55 -7.53 -1.63
CA VAL A 180 9.80 -6.87 -1.33
C VAL A 180 9.87 -5.67 -2.25
N PHE A 181 9.19 -4.60 -1.85
CA PHE A 181 9.41 -3.30 -2.46
C PHE A 181 10.61 -2.67 -1.75
N HIS A 182 11.80 -3.19 -2.07
CA HIS A 182 13.10 -2.80 -1.51
C HIS A 182 13.05 -2.24 -0.07
N ARG A 183 12.73 -3.11 0.88
CA ARG A 183 13.52 -3.17 2.11
C ARG A 183 14.33 -4.44 1.99
N SER A 184 15.62 -4.31 1.72
CA SER A 184 16.55 -5.43 1.80
C SER A 184 16.63 -5.85 3.27
N GLU A 185 15.78 -6.79 3.68
CA GLU A 185 16.09 -7.61 4.85
C GLU A 185 16.26 -9.05 4.37
N ALA A 186 17.53 -9.45 4.31
CA ALA A 186 18.04 -10.81 4.22
C ALA A 186 17.49 -11.70 3.08
N GLY A 187 17.34 -11.12 1.88
CA GLY A 187 16.98 -11.87 0.67
C GLY A 187 17.28 -11.14 -0.64
N GLY A 188 18.11 -10.09 -0.59
CA GLY A 188 18.70 -9.41 -1.75
C GLY A 188 20.21 -9.59 -1.82
N ASP A 189 20.74 -10.55 -1.04
CA ASP A 189 22.17 -10.83 -0.86
C ASP A 189 22.59 -12.15 -1.53
N GLU A 190 21.70 -12.79 -2.31
CA GLU A 190 22.15 -13.89 -3.16
C GLU A 190 23.15 -13.33 -4.16
N ALA A 191 24.34 -13.93 -4.20
CA ALA A 191 25.33 -13.58 -5.20
C ALA A 191 24.66 -13.72 -6.58
N PRO A 192 25.06 -12.94 -7.59
CA PRO A 192 24.53 -13.12 -8.95
C PRO A 192 24.59 -14.59 -9.43
N ALA A 193 25.51 -15.39 -8.89
CA ALA A 193 25.61 -16.83 -9.15
C ALA A 193 24.48 -17.70 -8.58
N ASP A 194 23.77 -17.23 -7.56
CA ASP A 194 22.82 -18.00 -6.74
C ASP A 194 21.37 -17.52 -6.88
N ASP A 195 21.11 -16.45 -7.64
CA ASP A 195 19.79 -15.80 -7.73
C ASP A 195 18.78 -16.49 -8.67
N GLY A 196 19.21 -17.54 -9.38
CA GLY A 196 18.39 -18.26 -10.35
C GLY A 196 18.01 -17.46 -11.61
N ILE A 197 18.60 -16.28 -11.80
CA ILE A 197 18.40 -15.38 -12.95
C ILE A 197 19.64 -15.43 -13.86
N HIS A 198 20.84 -15.39 -13.29
CA HIS A 198 22.07 -15.42 -14.09
C HIS A 198 22.57 -16.84 -14.34
N ASP A 199 23.16 -17.06 -15.52
CA ASP A 199 23.76 -18.34 -15.90
C ASP A 199 25.03 -18.58 -15.06
N PRO A 200 25.05 -19.60 -14.17
CA PRO A 200 26.21 -19.89 -13.32
C PRO A 200 27.45 -20.31 -14.12
N THR A 201 27.29 -20.67 -15.39
CA THR A 201 28.38 -21.06 -16.28
C THR A 201 28.98 -19.89 -17.06
N ASN A 202 28.39 -18.69 -16.97
CA ASN A 202 28.90 -17.51 -17.62
C ASN A 202 30.27 -17.11 -17.02
N PRO A 203 31.35 -17.06 -17.80
CA PRO A 203 32.68 -16.70 -17.30
C PRO A 203 32.75 -15.28 -16.72
N ASP A 204 31.84 -14.39 -17.14
CA ASP A 204 31.79 -13.00 -16.68
C ASP A 204 30.95 -12.82 -15.40
N LEU A 205 30.34 -13.88 -14.89
CA LEU A 205 29.51 -13.81 -13.68
C LEU A 205 30.28 -13.32 -12.46
N GLY A 206 31.56 -13.69 -12.36
CA GLY A 206 32.46 -13.23 -11.32
C GLY A 206 32.83 -11.75 -11.41
N LEU A 207 32.48 -11.05 -12.50
CA LEU A 207 32.66 -9.61 -12.65
C LEU A 207 31.51 -8.80 -12.03
N LEU A 208 30.37 -9.45 -11.77
CA LEU A 208 29.21 -8.77 -11.19
C LEU A 208 29.44 -8.54 -9.70
N GLN A 209 29.30 -7.28 -9.28
CA GLN A 209 29.32 -6.91 -7.87
C GLN A 209 28.07 -7.42 -7.16
N ARG A 210 28.22 -7.78 -5.89
CA ARG A 210 27.05 -8.06 -5.05
C ARG A 210 26.24 -6.77 -4.86
N PRO A 211 24.89 -6.84 -4.81
CA PRO A 211 24.06 -5.66 -4.58
C PRO A 211 24.42 -4.90 -3.30
N GLU A 212 24.76 -5.61 -2.22
CA GLU A 212 25.20 -5.03 -0.94
C GLU A 212 26.45 -4.13 -1.13
N GLU A 213 27.44 -4.62 -1.87
CA GLU A 213 28.69 -3.92 -2.16
C GLU A 213 28.45 -2.73 -3.10
N ALA A 214 27.66 -2.94 -4.14
CA ALA A 214 27.33 -1.92 -5.13
C ALA A 214 26.53 -0.75 -4.52
N PHE A 215 25.66 -1.04 -3.55
CA PHE A 215 24.79 -0.04 -2.93
C PHE A 215 25.32 0.53 -1.62
N ALA A 216 26.37 -0.05 -1.02
CA ALA A 216 27.02 0.45 0.19
C ALA A 216 27.44 1.94 0.13
N PRO A 217 28.03 2.46 -0.97
CA PRO A 217 28.45 3.86 -1.03
C PRO A 217 27.30 4.84 -1.33
N LEU A 218 26.11 4.35 -1.66
CA LEU A 218 24.99 5.20 -2.07
C LEU A 218 24.29 5.81 -0.84
N PRO A 219 23.91 7.10 -0.88
CA PRO A 219 23.04 7.67 0.14
C PRO A 219 21.73 6.88 0.21
N LYS A 220 21.17 6.76 1.41
CA LYS A 220 19.93 6.03 1.65
C LYS A 220 18.78 7.00 1.88
N ASP A 221 17.59 6.63 1.42
CA ASP A 221 16.35 7.30 1.80
C ASP A 221 15.84 6.79 3.16
N ARG A 222 14.72 7.35 3.63
CA ARG A 222 14.09 6.99 4.91
C ARG A 222 13.69 5.51 5.02
N THR A 223 13.53 4.82 3.89
CA THR A 223 13.18 3.40 3.85
C THR A 223 14.42 2.49 3.92
N GLY A 224 15.63 3.09 3.93
CA GLY A 224 16.90 2.38 3.87
C GLY A 224 17.32 1.99 2.44
N ALA A 225 16.52 2.34 1.42
CA ALA A 225 16.83 2.06 0.02
C ALA A 225 17.76 3.14 -0.57
N PRO A 226 18.50 2.84 -1.67
CA PRO A 226 19.31 3.85 -2.34
C PRO A 226 18.50 5.07 -2.78
N ASP A 227 18.90 6.26 -2.33
CA ASP A 227 18.39 7.52 -2.86
C ASP A 227 19.18 7.90 -4.12
N TRP A 228 18.71 7.41 -5.25
CA TRP A 228 19.29 7.70 -6.57
C TRP A 228 19.40 9.20 -6.86
N ALA A 229 18.44 10.00 -6.37
CA ALA A 229 18.43 11.43 -6.60
C ALA A 229 19.52 12.14 -5.80
N ALA A 230 19.69 11.77 -4.53
CA ALA A 230 20.80 12.25 -3.71
C ALA A 230 22.15 11.78 -4.27
N ALA A 231 22.27 10.52 -4.68
CA ALA A 231 23.50 9.94 -5.22
C ALA A 231 24.03 10.73 -6.42
N LEU A 232 23.12 11.12 -7.32
CA LEU A 232 23.46 11.92 -8.49
C LEU A 232 23.80 13.36 -8.15
N ARG A 233 22.99 14.01 -7.29
CA ARG A 233 23.24 15.40 -6.86
C ARG A 233 24.55 15.57 -6.10
N GLN A 234 24.92 14.56 -5.31
CA GLN A 234 26.18 14.52 -4.58
C GLN A 234 27.36 14.06 -5.45
N GLY A 235 27.10 13.58 -6.68
CA GLY A 235 28.13 13.11 -7.60
C GLY A 235 28.77 11.77 -7.19
N VAL A 236 28.12 11.01 -6.32
CA VAL A 236 28.47 9.62 -5.95
C VAL A 236 28.34 8.72 -7.18
N ILE A 237 27.32 8.96 -7.99
CA ILE A 237 27.18 8.36 -9.32
C ILE A 237 27.32 9.43 -10.39
N ARG A 238 27.94 9.05 -11.51
CA ARG A 238 28.15 9.92 -12.69
C ARG A 238 27.79 9.14 -13.96
N PRO A 239 26.51 9.00 -14.28
CA PRO A 239 26.06 8.30 -15.47
C PRO A 239 26.69 8.94 -16.72
N ARG A 240 27.09 8.11 -17.68
CA ARG A 240 27.53 8.61 -18.99
C ARG A 240 26.32 9.10 -19.77
N ALA A 241 26.50 10.16 -20.54
CA ALA A 241 25.47 10.70 -21.42
C ALA A 241 25.13 9.74 -22.56
N ALA A 242 26.14 9.04 -23.09
CA ALA A 242 26.01 8.09 -24.20
C ALA A 242 27.03 6.96 -24.07
N LEU A 243 26.91 5.98 -24.96
CA LEU A 243 27.88 4.88 -25.10
C LEU A 243 29.21 5.35 -25.70
N THR A 244 29.18 6.44 -26.48
CA THR A 244 30.34 7.06 -27.12
C THR A 244 30.49 8.50 -26.67
N ASP A 245 31.70 9.03 -26.76
CA ASP A 245 31.98 10.42 -26.40
C ASP A 245 31.29 11.40 -27.35
N GLY A 246 30.93 12.59 -26.84
CA GLY A 246 30.48 13.73 -27.64
C GLY A 246 29.01 14.14 -27.51
N GLU A 247 28.20 13.40 -26.76
CA GLU A 247 26.80 13.75 -26.50
C GLU A 247 26.64 14.35 -25.10
N ALA A 248 25.89 15.44 -24.99
CA ALA A 248 25.60 16.10 -23.72
C ALA A 248 24.20 15.73 -23.24
N VAL A 249 24.06 15.54 -21.92
CA VAL A 249 22.75 15.32 -21.32
C VAL A 249 21.95 16.62 -21.38
N GLU A 250 20.77 16.58 -22.01
CA GLU A 250 19.81 17.68 -21.96
C GLU A 250 19.05 17.63 -20.63
N VAL A 251 19.24 18.64 -19.78
CA VAL A 251 18.57 18.74 -18.47
C VAL A 251 17.51 19.82 -18.52
N ARG A 252 16.32 19.53 -17.99
CA ARG A 252 15.20 20.46 -17.85
C ARG A 252 14.93 20.74 -16.38
N ASP A 253 14.66 21.99 -16.00
CA ASP A 253 14.46 22.42 -14.62
C ASP A 253 12.99 22.61 -14.22
N ASP A 254 12.05 22.32 -15.12
CA ASP A 254 10.63 22.52 -14.88
C ASP A 254 10.01 21.42 -14.00
N VAL A 255 9.05 21.83 -13.17
CA VAL A 255 8.26 20.93 -12.31
C VAL A 255 6.82 20.91 -12.78
N ILE A 256 6.34 19.73 -13.15
CA ILE A 256 4.95 19.50 -13.50
C ILE A 256 4.16 19.22 -12.22
N LEU A 257 3.17 20.07 -11.94
CA LEU A 257 2.22 19.86 -10.85
C LEU A 257 0.94 19.22 -11.36
N MET A 258 0.59 18.07 -10.78
CA MET A 258 -0.65 17.35 -11.06
C MET A 258 -1.58 17.54 -9.86
N LYS A 259 -2.72 18.17 -10.10
CA LYS A 259 -3.62 18.66 -9.05
C LYS A 259 -4.87 17.82 -8.87
N ASP A 260 -5.11 16.85 -9.75
CA ASP A 260 -6.25 15.94 -9.66
C ASP A 260 -5.94 14.78 -8.70
N THR A 261 -5.74 15.13 -7.43
CA THR A 261 -5.32 14.21 -6.36
C THR A 261 -6.36 14.10 -5.24
N ARG A 262 -7.53 14.73 -5.42
CA ARG A 262 -8.61 14.84 -4.42
C ARG A 262 -8.10 15.40 -3.09
N GLN A 263 -8.18 14.62 -2.01
CA GLN A 263 -7.66 14.97 -0.71
C GLN A 263 -6.16 14.66 -0.57
N MET A 264 -5.53 13.92 -1.47
CA MET A 264 -4.08 13.73 -1.38
C MET A 264 -3.38 15.03 -1.81
N PRO A 265 -2.24 15.41 -1.19
CA PRO A 265 -1.38 16.49 -1.66
C PRO A 265 -1.13 16.40 -3.16
N TRP A 266 -0.92 17.53 -3.83
CA TRP A 266 -0.62 17.55 -5.25
C TRP A 266 0.67 16.79 -5.54
N VAL A 267 0.69 16.14 -6.71
CA VAL A 267 1.88 15.45 -7.18
C VAL A 267 2.81 16.45 -7.86
N ALA A 268 4.09 16.40 -7.50
CA ALA A 268 5.14 17.14 -8.19
C ALA A 268 6.04 16.18 -8.97
N PHE A 269 6.21 16.44 -10.26
CA PHE A 269 7.15 15.74 -11.12
C PHE A 269 8.23 16.72 -11.60
N PRO A 270 9.44 16.68 -11.03
CA PRO A 270 10.55 17.50 -11.49
C PRO A 270 11.23 16.84 -12.69
N HIS A 271 11.31 17.53 -13.83
CA HIS A 271 12.07 17.03 -14.96
C HIS A 271 13.57 16.95 -14.67
N ASP A 272 14.09 17.74 -13.73
CA ASP A 272 15.53 17.86 -13.48
C ASP A 272 16.16 16.51 -13.16
N ILE A 273 15.58 15.77 -12.22
CA ILE A 273 16.14 14.51 -11.78
C ILE A 273 15.93 13.40 -12.80
N HIS A 274 14.87 13.50 -13.60
CA HIS A 274 14.56 12.52 -14.64
C HIS A 274 15.40 12.75 -15.90
N SER A 275 15.78 13.99 -16.21
CA SER A 275 16.53 14.36 -17.41
C SER A 275 18.05 14.35 -17.22
N ARG A 276 18.55 14.25 -15.98
CA ARG A 276 20.00 14.18 -15.70
C ARG A 276 20.69 12.87 -16.12
N TRP A 277 19.93 11.81 -16.41
CA TRP A 277 20.48 10.56 -16.94
C TRP A 277 19.56 9.83 -17.93
N LEU A 278 18.33 10.33 -18.18
CA LEU A 278 17.42 9.81 -19.21
C LEU A 278 17.29 10.82 -20.34
N ALA A 279 17.24 10.32 -21.56
CA ALA A 279 16.89 11.11 -22.73
C ALA A 279 15.38 11.35 -22.78
N CYS A 280 14.96 12.42 -23.46
CA CYS A 280 13.56 12.75 -23.69
C CYS A 280 12.78 11.56 -24.29
N ALA A 281 13.42 10.82 -25.21
CA ALA A 281 12.85 9.65 -25.88
C ALA A 281 12.55 8.46 -24.95
N ASN A 282 13.15 8.41 -23.74
CA ASN A 282 12.81 7.38 -22.76
C ASN A 282 11.38 7.54 -22.22
N CYS A 283 10.84 8.77 -22.26
CA CYS A 283 9.53 9.10 -21.74
C CYS A 283 8.55 9.49 -22.84
N HIS A 284 9.01 10.31 -23.79
CA HIS A 284 8.17 10.96 -24.80
C HIS A 284 8.39 10.38 -26.21
N ASP A 285 7.35 10.16 -27.01
CA ASP A 285 5.91 10.22 -26.66
C ASP A 285 5.34 8.85 -26.23
N ALA A 286 6.23 7.86 -26.02
CA ALA A 286 5.84 6.47 -25.78
C ALA A 286 5.10 6.24 -24.46
N ILE A 287 5.50 6.92 -23.38
CA ILE A 287 4.89 6.78 -22.05
C ILE A 287 3.99 7.98 -21.75
N PHE A 288 4.45 9.18 -22.09
CA PHE A 288 3.73 10.42 -21.85
C PHE A 288 3.69 11.25 -23.13
N VAL A 289 2.56 11.90 -23.39
CA VAL A 289 2.45 12.93 -24.41
C VAL A 289 3.14 14.19 -23.89
N ALA A 290 4.04 14.78 -24.68
CA ALA A 290 4.76 16.02 -24.37
C ALA A 290 3.86 17.28 -24.40
N ARG A 291 2.74 17.25 -23.69
CA ARG A 291 1.74 18.32 -23.64
C ARG A 291 1.06 18.37 -22.28
N LYS A 292 1.03 19.55 -21.67
CA LYS A 292 0.38 19.78 -20.37
C LYS A 292 -1.08 19.37 -20.39
N GLY A 293 -1.49 18.57 -19.41
CA GLY A 293 -2.88 18.10 -19.28
C GLY A 293 -3.29 17.02 -20.28
N ALA A 294 -2.37 16.52 -21.11
CA ALA A 294 -2.68 15.47 -22.10
C ALA A 294 -2.58 14.04 -21.55
N ASN A 295 -1.98 13.88 -20.37
CA ASN A 295 -1.76 12.58 -19.73
C ASN A 295 -2.75 12.42 -18.58
N ASP A 296 -3.58 11.38 -18.64
CA ASP A 296 -4.51 11.00 -17.57
C ASP A 296 -3.83 10.04 -16.61
N LEU A 297 -3.27 10.57 -15.53
CA LEU A 297 -2.41 9.82 -14.62
C LEU A 297 -3.21 9.18 -13.49
N ARG A 298 -2.98 7.89 -13.25
CA ARG A 298 -3.76 7.13 -12.27
C ARG A 298 -2.90 6.13 -11.52
N MET A 299 -3.06 6.10 -10.19
CA MET A 299 -2.32 5.16 -9.34
C MET A 299 -2.55 3.70 -9.72
N ASP A 300 -3.73 3.34 -10.20
CA ASP A 300 -4.00 1.95 -10.60
C ASP A 300 -3.22 1.52 -11.85
N GLU A 301 -2.92 2.44 -12.76
CA GLU A 301 -2.06 2.20 -13.92
C GLU A 301 -0.59 2.12 -13.51
N ILE A 302 -0.17 3.03 -12.61
CA ILE A 302 1.16 3.00 -11.99
C ILE A 302 1.41 1.65 -11.31
N LEU A 303 0.47 1.16 -10.51
CA LEU A 303 0.61 -0.15 -9.83
C LEU A 303 0.59 -1.35 -10.79
N ARG A 304 0.08 -1.18 -12.01
CA ARG A 304 0.15 -2.20 -13.08
C ARG A 304 1.42 -2.09 -13.93
N GLY A 305 2.33 -1.20 -13.58
CA GLY A 305 3.60 -1.02 -14.27
C GLY A 305 3.52 -0.11 -15.51
N GLU A 306 2.46 0.69 -15.63
CA GLU A 306 2.31 1.73 -16.65
C GLU A 306 2.67 3.12 -16.10
N GLN A 307 2.79 4.12 -16.96
CA GLN A 307 3.07 5.51 -16.56
C GLN A 307 4.33 5.59 -15.65
N CYS A 308 4.23 6.21 -14.47
CA CYS A 308 5.31 6.27 -13.48
C CYS A 308 5.80 4.86 -13.07
N GLY A 309 4.90 3.87 -13.06
CA GLY A 309 5.18 2.48 -12.70
C GLY A 309 6.02 1.71 -13.72
N ARG A 310 6.29 2.30 -14.89
CA ARG A 310 7.29 1.74 -15.81
C ARG A 310 8.69 1.75 -15.18
N CYS A 311 8.94 2.70 -14.29
CA CYS A 311 10.22 2.86 -13.59
C CYS A 311 10.09 2.69 -12.07
N HIS A 312 9.14 3.39 -11.43
CA HIS A 312 8.93 3.35 -9.98
C HIS A 312 8.41 1.97 -9.54
N GLY A 313 9.18 1.31 -8.67
CA GLY A 313 8.94 -0.08 -8.25
C GLY A 313 9.72 -1.13 -9.05
N LYS A 314 10.53 -0.73 -10.04
CA LYS A 314 11.43 -1.61 -10.80
C LYS A 314 12.88 -1.13 -10.74
N VAL A 315 13.12 0.09 -11.20
CA VAL A 315 14.45 0.72 -11.31
C VAL A 315 14.53 2.04 -10.56
N ALA A 316 13.44 2.44 -9.91
CA ALA A 316 13.33 3.59 -9.02
C ALA A 316 12.50 3.21 -7.79
N PHE A 317 12.43 4.13 -6.82
CA PHE A 317 11.74 3.90 -5.55
C PHE A 317 10.28 3.44 -5.72
N SER A 318 9.77 2.75 -4.69
CA SER A 318 8.44 2.15 -4.71
C SER A 318 7.32 3.18 -4.87
N PRO A 319 6.31 2.92 -5.72
CA PRO A 319 5.15 3.82 -5.87
C PRO A 319 4.28 3.92 -4.61
N PHE A 320 4.54 3.08 -3.60
CA PHE A 320 3.88 3.11 -2.30
C PHE A 320 4.49 4.15 -1.34
N VAL A 321 5.63 4.74 -1.69
CA VAL A 321 6.22 5.86 -0.95
C VAL A 321 5.52 7.16 -1.36
N CYS A 322 4.28 7.30 -0.89
CA CYS A 322 3.27 8.23 -1.40
C CYS A 322 3.76 9.69 -1.47
N GLU A 323 4.44 10.14 -0.42
CA GLU A 323 4.91 11.52 -0.25
C GLU A 323 6.02 11.91 -1.23
N ARG A 324 6.74 10.95 -1.82
CA ARG A 324 7.76 11.25 -2.83
C ARG A 324 7.15 11.78 -4.13
N CYS A 325 5.87 11.47 -4.37
CA CYS A 325 5.08 12.03 -5.46
C CYS A 325 4.17 13.13 -4.93
N HIS A 326 3.31 12.79 -3.96
CA HIS A 326 2.33 13.66 -3.30
C HIS A 326 3.00 14.59 -2.27
N SER A 327 3.81 15.52 -2.76
CA SER A 327 4.73 16.33 -1.95
C SER A 327 4.30 17.79 -1.77
N VAL A 328 3.21 18.22 -2.41
CA VAL A 328 2.79 19.63 -2.41
C VAL A 328 1.42 19.77 -1.74
N PRO A 329 1.35 20.19 -0.46
CA PRO A 329 0.09 20.36 0.25
C PRO A 329 -0.84 21.37 -0.41
N HIS A 330 -2.15 21.21 -0.23
CA HIS A 330 -3.18 22.16 -0.65
C HIS A 330 -4.29 22.26 0.42
N GLU A 331 -5.20 23.21 0.29
CA GLU A 331 -6.23 23.51 1.29
C GLU A 331 -7.10 22.30 1.69
N GLY A 332 -7.30 21.36 0.76
CA GLY A 332 -8.07 20.13 0.98
C GLY A 332 -7.24 18.91 1.38
N SER A 333 -5.91 19.03 1.47
CA SER A 333 -5.07 17.91 1.87
C SER A 333 -5.08 17.71 3.39
N PRO A 334 -5.06 16.47 3.89
CA PRO A 334 -4.87 16.23 5.31
C PRO A 334 -3.48 16.76 5.72
N ARG A 335 -3.25 16.88 7.03
CA ARG A 335 -1.91 17.25 7.52
C ARG A 335 -0.86 16.32 6.89
N PRO A 336 0.28 16.88 6.42
CA PRO A 336 1.39 16.06 5.95
C PRO A 336 1.71 14.96 6.96
N TRP A 337 1.82 13.74 6.45
CA TRP A 337 2.06 12.53 7.24
C TRP A 337 3.52 12.07 7.14
N TRP A 338 4.40 12.99 6.74
CA TRP A 338 5.83 12.83 6.54
C TRP A 338 6.58 14.04 7.06
#